data_AF-A0A946JXB2-F1
#
_entry.id   AF-A0A946JXB2-F1
#
_cell.length_a   1.000
_cell.length_b   1.000
_cell.length_c   1.000
_cell.angle_alpha   90.00
_cell.angle_beta   90.00
_cell.angle_gamma   90.00
#
_symmetry.space_group_name_H-M   'P 1'
#
loop_
_entity.id
_entity.type
_entity.pdbx_description
1 polymer ?
#
loop_
_entity_poly.entity_id
_entity_poly.type
_entity_poly.pdbx_seq_one_letter_code
_entity_poly.pdbx_strand_id
1 'polypeptide(L)'
;MATNHLNPTEAVARGQGFSATMTHFYEHPSDNSDIPEVWCYTDQPSYEPGEEVSFCVSTTANTFDLEVIRDGAYPESVFQTKGNVGIHHPTPPRAYAEGCNWPTSITWSLPSDLRSGGYVVLTSIEDKYGEKIEQQHFFIVRAGQQSERAPLVLIVTTATWVAYNDWGGSNAYEGIDGEASDQFSPTLSLERPWSKGFIWLPEGAPRIPNRLPPNSIPRYPNIEFAFSQGFAKYYAAAGWATYERNFVCWAQQQGIEFDVISQYDLHNDPNLLTPYQCAVIVGHDEYWSRDMRDNLDNFIDKGGNLARFGGNFCWQIRLEDGNQKQVCYKYRARDEDPVMGTDQQAQLTSAWEDSIVNYPGASTMGLNGFAGVYVGVGATMPRSQRGFTVYRSDHWAFENTDLYFGDIFGEDAGIYGFEVDGVDFTFTDGLPYPTHSDGAPDSLNILAMAPATLVEEDHGHRGAQLYLGDADAIFAASVKHGSVSTEAVNKVKYGAGMIATFTRGAGQVFNAASCEWVVGLKAKDFHTETITLNVLRRFAG
;
A
#
# COMPACT_ATOMS: atom_id res chain seq x y z
N MET A 1 47.21 3.38 4.65
CA MET A 1 46.40 2.32 5.28
C MET A 1 44.97 2.74 5.12
N ALA A 2 44.13 1.94 4.45
CA ALA A 2 42.71 2.23 4.36
C ALA A 2 42.13 2.19 5.78
N THR A 3 41.65 3.31 6.29
CA THR A 3 40.86 3.38 7.51
C THR A 3 39.52 2.76 7.22
N ASN A 4 39.44 1.43 7.24
CA ASN A 4 38.17 0.75 7.27
C ASN A 4 37.50 1.13 8.60
N HIS A 5 36.39 1.87 8.54
CA HIS A 5 35.51 2.19 9.67
C HIS A 5 34.77 0.95 10.21
N LEU A 6 35.34 -0.25 10.05
CA LEU A 6 34.77 -1.48 10.59
C LEU A 6 34.95 -1.45 12.10
N ASN A 7 33.86 -1.29 12.84
CA ASN A 7 33.85 -1.34 14.30
C ASN A 7 34.16 -2.79 14.73
N PRO A 8 35.38 -3.13 15.21
CA PRO A 8 35.82 -4.53 15.35
C PRO A 8 35.09 -5.32 16.43
N THR A 9 34.26 -4.65 17.25
CA THR A 9 33.50 -5.22 18.37
C THR A 9 32.13 -5.76 17.99
N GLU A 10 31.69 -5.60 16.74
CA GLU A 10 30.34 -5.96 16.28
C GLU A 10 30.36 -7.10 15.25
N ALA A 11 31.11 -8.17 15.53
CA ALA A 11 31.05 -9.36 14.70
C ALA A 11 29.70 -10.08 14.89
N VAL A 12 28.86 -10.11 13.86
CA VAL A 12 27.59 -10.86 13.88
C VAL A 12 27.84 -12.30 13.42
N ALA A 13 27.83 -13.25 14.37
CA ALA A 13 27.89 -14.67 14.05
C ALA A 13 26.60 -15.09 13.32
N ARG A 14 26.73 -15.59 12.09
CA ARG A 14 25.61 -16.16 11.33
C ARG A 14 25.66 -17.69 11.43
N GLY A 15 24.58 -18.29 11.90
CA GLY A 15 24.41 -19.75 11.89
C GLY A 15 24.33 -20.30 10.47
N GLN A 16 24.41 -21.63 10.34
CA GLN A 16 24.08 -22.29 9.07
C GLN A 16 22.61 -22.04 8.72
N GLY A 17 22.33 -21.82 7.43
CA GLY A 17 20.94 -21.59 6.96
C GLY A 17 20.40 -20.17 7.15
N PHE A 18 21.25 -19.19 7.51
CA PHE A 18 20.86 -17.78 7.55
C PHE A 18 20.30 -17.29 6.21
N SER A 19 19.18 -16.57 6.26
CA SER A 19 18.54 -15.95 5.09
C SER A 19 17.95 -14.60 5.45
N ALA A 20 18.34 -13.56 4.70
CA ALA A 20 17.76 -12.23 4.86
C ALA A 20 16.24 -12.23 4.58
N THR A 21 15.79 -13.06 3.64
CA THR A 21 14.38 -13.14 3.25
C THR A 21 13.48 -13.67 4.37
N MET A 22 13.94 -14.71 5.08
CA MET A 22 13.16 -15.34 6.14
C MET A 22 13.42 -14.75 7.53
N THR A 23 14.38 -13.83 7.65
CA THR A 23 14.64 -13.15 8.92
C THR A 23 13.60 -12.06 9.12
N HIS A 24 13.06 -11.97 10.33
CA HIS A 24 12.30 -10.81 10.78
C HIS A 24 13.27 -9.73 11.27
N PHE A 25 13.17 -8.51 10.72
CA PHE A 25 14.01 -7.38 11.10
C PHE A 25 13.20 -6.09 11.00
N TYR A 26 13.42 -5.19 11.95
CA TYR A 26 12.65 -3.97 12.09
C TYR A 26 13.45 -2.88 12.82
N GLU A 27 12.99 -1.64 12.72
CA GLU A 27 13.52 -0.51 13.47
C GLU A 27 12.81 -0.38 14.83
N HIS A 28 13.58 -0.10 15.87
CA HIS A 28 13.08 0.23 17.21
C HIS A 28 14.07 1.21 17.87
N PRO A 29 13.60 2.20 18.64
CA PRO A 29 14.46 3.13 19.37
C PRO A 29 15.43 2.41 20.29
N SER A 30 16.62 2.96 20.44
CA SER A 30 17.61 2.48 21.40
C SER A 30 17.36 3.03 22.80
N ASP A 31 17.55 2.20 23.82
CA ASP A 31 17.65 2.67 25.21
C ASP A 31 19.06 3.18 25.55
N ASN A 32 20.00 3.14 24.60
CA ASN A 32 21.37 3.60 24.78
C ASN A 32 21.52 5.06 24.35
N SER A 33 21.71 5.96 25.32
CA SER A 33 21.91 7.39 25.08
C SER A 33 23.15 7.74 24.25
N ASP A 34 24.11 6.82 24.12
CA ASP A 34 25.32 7.02 23.29
C ASP A 34 25.06 6.77 21.79
N ILE A 35 23.91 6.19 21.43
CA ILE A 35 23.50 5.98 20.04
C ILE A 35 22.69 7.19 19.60
N PRO A 36 23.18 8.00 18.65
CA PRO A 36 22.45 9.16 18.15
C PRO A 36 21.27 8.69 17.30
N GLU A 37 20.06 9.03 17.71
CA GLU A 37 18.83 8.70 16.98
C GLU A 37 17.75 9.76 17.18
N VAL A 38 16.85 9.86 16.22
CA VAL A 38 15.68 10.74 16.27
C VAL A 38 14.51 10.07 15.56
N TRP A 39 13.34 10.13 16.19
CA TRP A 39 12.11 9.52 15.72
C TRP A 39 10.97 10.51 15.84
N CYS A 40 10.11 10.59 14.83
CA CYS A 40 8.96 11.48 14.83
C CYS A 40 7.71 10.78 14.28
N TYR A 41 6.57 11.07 14.90
CA TYR A 41 5.25 10.87 14.33
C TYR A 41 4.35 12.06 14.68
N THR A 42 3.17 12.11 14.06
CA THR A 42 2.12 13.10 14.34
C THR A 42 0.92 12.44 15.00
N ASP A 43 0.15 13.20 15.76
CA ASP A 43 -1.04 12.69 16.47
C ASP A 43 -2.15 12.23 15.53
N GLN A 44 -2.17 12.72 14.30
CA GLN A 44 -3.14 12.34 13.27
C GLN A 44 -2.44 12.16 11.91
N PRO A 45 -3.01 11.33 11.01
CA PRO A 45 -2.48 11.14 9.66
C PRO A 45 -2.85 12.27 8.69
N SER A 46 -3.84 13.10 9.03
CA SER A 46 -4.45 14.08 8.12
C SER A 46 -5.05 15.26 8.89
N TYR A 47 -4.99 16.45 8.30
CA TYR A 47 -5.44 17.72 8.90
C TYR A 47 -6.13 18.62 7.86
N GLU A 48 -6.93 19.58 8.32
CA GLU A 48 -7.44 20.71 7.55
C GLU A 48 -6.56 21.97 7.74
N PRO A 49 -6.47 22.86 6.73
CA PRO A 49 -5.87 24.18 6.89
C PRO A 49 -6.47 24.94 8.08
N GLY A 50 -5.63 25.53 8.92
CA GLY A 50 -6.04 26.19 10.16
C GLY A 50 -6.04 25.31 11.41
N GLU A 51 -5.94 23.99 11.28
CA GLU A 51 -5.75 23.09 12.42
C GLU A 51 -4.31 23.14 12.96
N GLU A 52 -4.08 22.51 14.10
CA GLU A 52 -2.76 22.40 14.72
C GLU A 52 -2.22 20.97 14.57
N VAL A 53 -1.00 20.84 14.04
CA VAL A 53 -0.28 19.57 13.99
C VAL A 53 0.58 19.44 15.25
N SER A 54 0.48 18.30 15.94
CA SER A 54 1.37 17.94 17.04
C SER A 54 2.46 16.99 16.56
N PHE A 55 3.73 17.37 16.72
CA PHE A 55 4.88 16.52 16.45
C PHE A 55 5.37 15.87 17.74
N CYS A 56 5.27 14.55 17.82
CA CYS A 56 5.79 13.75 18.93
C CYS A 56 7.18 13.25 18.54
N VAL A 57 8.22 13.72 19.23
CA VAL A 57 9.62 13.42 18.92
C VAL A 57 10.30 12.77 20.11
N SER A 58 11.01 11.66 19.87
CA SER A 58 11.94 11.05 20.82
C SER A 58 13.34 11.03 20.22
N THR A 59 14.33 11.55 20.96
CA THR A 59 15.72 11.59 20.49
C THR A 59 16.72 11.49 21.63
N THR A 60 17.86 10.86 21.37
CA THR A 60 19.01 10.83 22.28
C THR A 60 19.89 12.08 22.18
N ALA A 61 19.68 12.92 21.16
CA ALA A 61 20.41 14.17 21.00
C ALA A 61 19.85 15.27 21.91
N ASN A 62 20.71 16.21 22.33
CA ASN A 62 20.27 17.37 23.11
C ASN A 62 19.38 18.33 22.32
N THR A 63 19.54 18.35 20.99
CA THR A 63 18.76 19.19 20.10
C THR A 63 18.47 18.51 18.77
N PHE A 64 17.36 18.87 18.15
CA PHE A 64 17.00 18.43 16.80
C PHE A 64 16.43 19.58 15.96
N ASP A 65 16.53 19.43 14.65
CA ASP A 65 15.89 20.30 13.67
C ASP A 65 14.69 19.58 13.05
N LEU A 66 13.65 20.33 12.67
CA LEU A 66 12.45 19.82 12.00
C LEU A 66 12.11 20.71 10.80
N GLU A 67 11.89 20.09 9.65
CA GLU A 67 11.44 20.72 8.41
C GLU A 67 10.18 20.01 7.89
N VAL A 68 9.20 20.76 7.39
CA VAL A 68 8.02 20.21 6.72
C VAL A 68 8.03 20.66 5.27
N ILE A 69 7.86 19.70 4.37
CA ILE A 69 7.92 19.86 2.92
C ILE A 69 6.61 19.39 2.31
N ARG A 70 5.91 20.25 1.59
CA ARG A 70 4.83 19.82 0.69
C ARG A 70 5.46 19.08 -0.48
N ASP A 71 5.31 17.76 -0.53
CA ASP A 71 6.01 16.92 -1.50
C ASP A 71 5.21 16.74 -2.81
N GLY A 72 5.93 16.42 -3.88
CA GLY A 72 5.41 16.25 -5.23
C GLY A 72 6.49 16.46 -6.29
N ALA A 73 6.09 16.83 -7.51
CA ALA A 73 7.02 17.16 -8.59
C ALA A 73 7.88 18.39 -8.26
N TYR A 74 7.31 19.30 -7.45
CA TYR A 74 7.92 20.57 -7.05
C TYR A 74 7.86 20.68 -5.52
N PRO A 75 8.77 20.02 -4.79
CA PRO A 75 8.76 20.04 -3.33
C PRO A 75 9.00 21.45 -2.80
N GLU A 76 8.24 21.85 -1.79
CA GLU A 76 8.28 23.18 -1.19
C GLU A 76 8.42 23.07 0.32
N SER A 77 9.47 23.67 0.88
CA SER A 77 9.61 23.81 2.33
C SER A 77 8.63 24.86 2.85
N VAL A 78 7.73 24.45 3.76
CA VAL A 78 6.62 25.28 4.24
C VAL A 78 6.74 25.64 5.73
N PHE A 79 7.54 24.89 6.49
CA PHE A 79 7.77 25.12 7.91
C PHE A 79 9.13 24.58 8.33
N GLN A 80 9.85 25.31 9.19
CA GLN A 80 11.14 24.90 9.72
C GLN A 80 11.32 25.40 11.16
N THR A 81 11.91 24.56 12.00
CA THR A 81 12.39 24.90 13.35
C THR A 81 13.77 24.29 13.54
N LYS A 82 14.62 24.96 14.34
CA LYS A 82 16.00 24.53 14.57
C LYS A 82 16.37 24.59 16.03
N GLY A 83 17.27 23.70 16.46
CA GLY A 83 17.77 23.67 17.82
C GLY A 83 16.67 23.41 18.86
N ASN A 84 15.63 22.66 18.49
CA ASN A 84 14.56 22.27 19.39
C ASN A 84 15.11 21.37 20.48
N VAL A 85 14.57 21.47 21.71
CA VAL A 85 15.04 20.66 22.83
C VAL A 85 14.76 19.18 22.55
N GLY A 86 15.82 18.37 22.52
CA GLY A 86 15.71 16.92 22.37
C GLY A 86 15.54 16.23 23.71
N ILE A 87 14.58 15.29 23.77
CA ILE A 87 14.29 14.48 24.94
C ILE A 87 14.11 13.03 24.48
N HIS A 88 14.78 12.11 25.17
CA HIS A 88 14.54 10.68 24.98
C HIS A 88 13.34 10.26 25.80
N HIS A 89 12.40 9.59 25.14
CA HIS A 89 11.21 9.04 25.77
C HIS A 89 11.24 7.50 25.72
N PRO A 90 11.00 6.82 26.87
CA PRO A 90 10.84 5.38 26.88
C PRO A 90 9.78 4.92 25.90
N THR A 91 10.07 3.86 25.15
CA THR A 91 9.14 3.29 24.16
C THR A 91 8.58 1.97 24.67
N PRO A 92 7.25 1.77 24.69
CA PRO A 92 6.67 0.51 25.11
C PRO A 92 7.15 -0.66 24.24
N PRO A 93 7.40 -1.86 24.81
CA PRO A 93 7.82 -3.03 24.03
C PRO A 93 6.83 -3.43 22.92
N ARG A 94 5.55 -3.07 23.07
CA ARG A 94 4.48 -3.29 22.10
C ARG A 94 4.01 -1.98 21.44
N ALA A 95 4.90 -1.01 21.23
CA ALA A 95 4.55 0.26 20.60
C ALA A 95 3.84 0.10 19.24
N TYR A 96 4.11 -1.00 18.53
CA TYR A 96 3.38 -1.37 17.31
C TYR A 96 1.86 -1.50 17.49
N ALA A 97 1.38 -1.90 18.67
CA ALA A 97 -0.04 -2.10 18.99
C ALA A 97 -0.59 -1.09 19.99
N GLU A 98 0.26 -0.60 20.90
CA GLU A 98 -0.13 0.29 22.02
C GLU A 98 0.18 1.77 21.76
N GLY A 99 0.93 2.07 20.70
CA GLY A 99 1.45 3.41 20.45
C GLY A 99 2.69 3.73 21.28
N CYS A 100 3.46 4.71 20.84
CA CYS A 100 4.64 5.19 21.55
C CYS A 100 4.27 6.00 22.79
N ASN A 101 3.10 6.68 22.76
CA ASN A 101 2.64 7.58 23.82
C ASN A 101 3.66 8.68 24.18
N TRP A 102 4.48 9.10 23.22
CA TRP A 102 5.43 10.19 23.44
C TRP A 102 4.68 11.53 23.54
N PRO A 103 5.09 12.43 24.44
CA PRO A 103 4.46 13.74 24.52
C PRO A 103 4.78 14.58 23.28
N THR A 104 3.88 15.50 22.95
CA THR A 104 4.12 16.51 21.92
C THR A 104 5.37 17.33 22.26
N SER A 105 6.31 17.40 21.33
CA SER A 105 7.53 18.19 21.45
C SER A 105 7.37 19.58 20.85
N ILE A 106 6.70 19.67 19.69
CA ILE A 106 6.49 20.90 18.92
C ILE A 106 5.07 20.87 18.35
N THR A 107 4.40 22.02 18.27
CA THR A 107 3.17 22.19 17.49
C THR A 107 3.38 23.17 16.33
N TRP A 108 2.56 23.02 15.29
CA TRP A 108 2.48 23.98 14.19
C TRP A 108 1.02 24.25 13.84
N SER A 109 0.59 25.51 13.99
CA SER A 109 -0.70 25.96 13.46
C SER A 109 -0.62 26.10 11.94
N LEU A 110 -1.35 25.28 11.22
CA LEU A 110 -1.36 25.25 9.77
C LEU A 110 -1.90 26.58 9.21
N PRO A 111 -1.20 27.21 8.25
CA PRO A 111 -1.75 28.36 7.53
C PRO A 111 -3.11 28.03 6.92
N SER A 112 -4.06 28.96 6.98
CA SER A 112 -5.42 28.73 6.46
C SER A 112 -5.48 28.63 4.92
N ASP A 113 -4.43 29.05 4.23
CA ASP A 113 -4.24 28.97 2.78
C ASP A 113 -3.33 27.81 2.35
N LEU A 114 -2.95 26.93 3.29
CA LEU A 114 -2.12 25.79 2.98
C LEU A 114 -2.85 24.86 2.00
N ARG A 115 -2.16 24.51 0.91
CA ARG A 115 -2.74 23.74 -0.21
C ARG A 115 -2.95 22.28 0.18
N SER A 116 -3.95 21.62 -0.39
CA SER A 116 -4.08 20.18 -0.21
C SER A 116 -2.84 19.44 -0.76
N GLY A 117 -2.41 18.36 -0.11
CA GLY A 117 -1.25 17.58 -0.53
C GLY A 117 -0.71 16.63 0.53
N GLY A 118 0.32 15.87 0.15
CA GLY A 118 1.14 15.10 1.07
C GLY A 118 2.31 15.94 1.61
N TYR A 119 2.56 15.85 2.91
CA TYR A 119 3.57 16.64 3.62
C TYR A 119 4.58 15.71 4.29
N VAL A 120 5.84 15.82 3.88
CA VAL A 120 6.96 15.10 4.47
C VAL A 120 7.53 15.92 5.62
N VAL A 121 7.71 15.29 6.78
CA VAL A 121 8.41 15.86 7.92
C VAL A 121 9.81 15.26 7.94
N LEU A 122 10.83 16.10 7.93
CA LEU A 122 12.22 15.71 8.10
C LEU A 122 12.68 16.14 9.48
N THR A 123 12.98 15.17 10.34
CA THR A 123 13.61 15.44 11.64
C THR A 123 15.07 15.04 11.55
N SER A 124 15.97 15.90 12.03
CA SER A 124 17.40 15.64 11.93
C SER A 124 18.19 16.04 13.15
N ILE A 125 19.27 15.28 13.39
CA ILE A 125 20.27 15.52 14.44
C ILE A 125 21.67 15.39 13.83
N GLU A 126 22.68 15.85 14.57
CA GLU A 126 24.08 15.59 14.26
C GLU A 126 24.67 14.62 15.30
N ASP A 127 25.44 13.64 14.84
CA ASP A 127 26.19 12.78 15.74
C ASP A 127 27.46 13.47 16.29
N LYS A 128 28.20 12.77 17.16
CA LYS A 128 29.45 13.29 17.76
C LYS A 128 30.58 13.53 16.74
N TYR A 129 30.44 13.06 15.51
CA TYR A 129 31.39 13.24 14.41
C TYR A 129 30.92 14.32 13.41
N GLY A 130 29.73 14.90 13.61
CA GLY A 130 29.13 15.88 12.72
C GLY A 130 28.39 15.27 11.54
N GLU A 131 28.13 13.96 11.55
CA GLU A 131 27.31 13.30 10.52
C GLU A 131 25.83 13.53 10.82
N LYS A 132 25.07 13.84 9.76
CA LYS A 132 23.64 14.10 9.87
C LYS A 132 22.86 12.79 9.89
N ILE A 133 21.99 12.62 10.87
CA ILE A 133 21.03 11.52 10.97
C ILE A 133 19.64 12.10 10.77
N GLU A 134 18.85 11.46 9.92
CA GLU A 134 17.53 11.93 9.52
C GLU A 134 16.48 10.82 9.67
N GLN A 135 15.28 11.23 10.06
CA GLN A 135 14.08 10.40 10.02
C GLN A 135 12.98 11.16 9.29
N GLN A 136 12.21 10.43 8.47
CA GLN A 136 11.10 10.97 7.71
C GLN A 136 9.77 10.52 8.31
N HIS A 137 8.85 11.46 8.48
CA HIS A 137 7.44 11.19 8.76
C HIS A 137 6.55 11.82 7.67
N PHE A 138 5.26 11.53 7.69
CA PHE A 138 4.32 12.02 6.68
C PHE A 138 2.93 12.24 7.26
N PHE A 139 2.30 13.32 6.83
CA PHE A 139 0.88 13.60 7.05
C PHE A 139 0.24 14.25 5.82
N ILE A 140 -1.07 14.29 5.80
CA ILE A 140 -1.86 14.88 4.71
C ILE A 140 -2.47 16.21 5.16
N VAL A 141 -2.52 17.18 4.25
CA VAL A 141 -3.39 18.35 4.40
C VAL A 141 -4.50 18.25 3.36
N ARG A 142 -5.74 18.26 3.83
CA ARG A 142 -6.94 18.21 3.00
C ARG A 142 -7.24 19.58 2.39
N ALA A 143 -8.15 19.61 1.43
CA ALA A 143 -8.68 20.88 0.93
C ALA A 143 -9.48 21.60 2.04
N GLY A 144 -9.10 22.83 2.38
CA GLY A 144 -9.83 23.64 3.36
C GLY A 144 -11.26 23.95 2.91
N GLN A 145 -12.21 24.10 3.82
CA GLN A 145 -13.65 24.26 3.49
C GLN A 145 -13.96 25.44 2.55
N GLN A 146 -13.11 26.47 2.56
CA GLN A 146 -13.27 27.67 1.71
C GLN A 146 -12.45 27.62 0.40
N SER A 147 -11.64 26.57 0.21
CA SER A 147 -10.84 26.39 -0.99
C SER A 147 -11.71 25.91 -2.15
N GLU A 148 -11.41 26.39 -3.36
CA GLU A 148 -11.95 25.79 -4.59
C GLU A 148 -11.50 24.32 -4.64
N ARG A 149 -12.46 23.42 -4.85
CA ARG A 149 -12.21 21.98 -4.89
C ARG A 149 -11.74 21.58 -6.27
N ALA A 150 -10.70 20.76 -6.34
CA ALA A 150 -10.36 20.09 -7.58
C ALA A 150 -11.50 19.12 -7.99
N PRO A 151 -11.67 18.81 -9.28
CA PRO A 151 -12.64 17.79 -9.70
C PRO A 151 -12.24 16.37 -9.26
N LEU A 152 -10.95 16.15 -8.98
CA LEU A 152 -10.37 14.87 -8.61
C LEU A 152 -9.92 14.89 -7.14
N VAL A 153 -10.04 13.75 -6.46
CA VAL A 153 -9.44 13.53 -5.13
C VAL A 153 -8.64 12.24 -5.10
N LEU A 154 -7.37 12.32 -4.69
CA LEU A 154 -6.51 11.17 -4.43
C LEU A 154 -6.74 10.66 -3.01
N ILE A 155 -7.14 9.40 -2.89
CA ILE A 155 -7.20 8.68 -1.60
C ILE A 155 -5.87 7.96 -1.39
N VAL A 156 -5.09 8.43 -0.41
CA VAL A 156 -3.82 7.79 0.00
C VAL A 156 -4.12 6.54 0.82
N THR A 157 -3.42 5.43 0.56
CA THR A 157 -3.73 4.10 1.10
C THR A 157 -3.18 3.90 2.52
N THR A 158 -3.44 4.87 3.39
CA THR A 158 -2.87 4.96 4.75
C THR A 158 -3.14 3.73 5.61
N ALA A 159 -4.28 3.04 5.46
CA ALA A 159 -4.56 1.82 6.22
C ALA A 159 -3.67 0.65 5.77
N THR A 160 -3.36 0.55 4.48
CA THR A 160 -2.36 -0.37 3.96
C THR A 160 -0.97 -0.03 4.52
N TRP A 161 -0.62 1.25 4.59
CA TRP A 161 0.67 1.65 5.16
C TRP A 161 0.78 1.24 6.64
N VAL A 162 -0.28 1.42 7.44
CA VAL A 162 -0.31 0.95 8.83
C VAL A 162 -0.12 -0.57 8.91
N ALA A 163 -0.78 -1.34 8.03
CA ALA A 163 -0.68 -2.79 8.00
C ALA A 163 0.72 -3.32 7.65
N TYR A 164 1.49 -2.58 6.86
CA TYR A 164 2.84 -2.95 6.46
C TYR A 164 3.95 -2.32 7.32
N ASN A 165 3.62 -1.31 8.14
CA ASN A 165 4.57 -0.62 9.01
C ASN A 165 5.11 -1.56 10.10
N ASP A 166 6.34 -2.05 9.91
CA ASP A 166 7.05 -2.96 10.81
C ASP A 166 7.78 -2.24 11.97
N TRP A 167 7.74 -0.90 12.00
CA TRP A 167 8.37 -0.11 13.05
C TRP A 167 7.85 -0.51 14.44
N GLY A 168 8.78 -0.74 15.35
CA GLY A 168 8.48 -1.14 16.72
C GLY A 168 8.31 -2.64 16.90
N GLY A 169 8.30 -3.47 15.84
CA GLY A 169 8.48 -4.92 15.97
C GLY A 169 7.46 -5.80 15.27
N SER A 170 6.24 -5.34 15.01
CA SER A 170 5.21 -6.16 14.36
C SER A 170 4.37 -5.33 13.38
N ASN A 171 3.88 -6.01 12.36
CA ASN A 171 2.89 -5.51 11.41
C ASN A 171 1.81 -6.59 11.15
N ALA A 172 1.04 -6.49 10.07
CA ALA A 172 -0.03 -7.45 9.73
C ALA A 172 0.43 -8.71 8.96
N TYR A 173 1.74 -8.92 8.84
CA TYR A 173 2.36 -10.01 8.07
C TYR A 173 3.39 -10.80 8.88
N GLU A 174 4.21 -10.11 9.68
CA GLU A 174 5.20 -10.71 10.55
C GLU A 174 5.38 -9.86 11.80
N GLY A 175 5.97 -10.44 12.84
CA GLY A 175 6.17 -9.70 14.06
C GLY A 175 6.72 -10.50 15.22
N ILE A 176 6.86 -9.79 16.33
CA ILE A 176 7.21 -10.30 17.64
C ILE A 176 5.99 -10.31 18.60
N ASP A 177 4.78 -10.37 18.05
CA ASP A 177 3.56 -10.51 18.85
C ASP A 177 3.35 -11.96 19.29
N GLY A 178 2.41 -12.18 20.21
CA GLY A 178 2.13 -13.47 20.84
C GLY A 178 3.10 -13.83 21.95
N GLU A 179 2.75 -14.86 22.73
CA GLU A 179 3.55 -15.31 23.88
C GLU A 179 4.97 -15.78 23.49
N ALA A 180 5.11 -16.32 22.28
CA ALA A 180 6.39 -16.80 21.74
C ALA A 180 7.15 -15.74 20.94
N SER A 181 6.58 -14.54 20.76
CA SER A 181 7.17 -13.44 19.97
C SER A 181 7.51 -13.82 18.54
N ASP A 182 6.60 -14.52 17.86
CA ASP A 182 6.76 -15.04 16.51
C ASP A 182 5.50 -14.85 15.63
N GLN A 183 4.60 -13.94 16.02
CA GLN A 183 3.35 -13.68 15.33
C GLN A 183 3.26 -12.24 14.82
N PHE A 184 2.56 -12.07 13.69
CA PHE A 184 2.05 -10.75 13.29
C PHE A 184 1.05 -10.24 14.34
N SER A 185 0.84 -8.92 14.39
CA SER A 185 -0.12 -8.34 15.32
C SER A 185 -1.47 -8.07 14.64
N PRO A 186 -2.59 -8.54 15.21
CA PRO A 186 -3.92 -8.19 14.71
C PRO A 186 -4.32 -6.75 15.05
N THR A 187 -3.57 -6.05 15.92
CA THR A 187 -3.87 -4.68 16.36
C THR A 187 -2.65 -3.81 16.12
N LEU A 188 -2.82 -2.73 15.35
CA LEU A 188 -1.74 -1.83 14.98
C LEU A 188 -2.09 -0.39 15.36
N SER A 189 -1.19 0.29 16.03
CA SER A 189 -1.34 1.69 16.43
C SER A 189 -0.88 2.63 15.31
N LEU A 190 -1.57 3.76 15.19
CA LEU A 190 -1.15 4.90 14.37
C LEU A 190 -0.13 5.79 15.09
N GLU A 191 -0.06 5.73 16.42
CA GLU A 191 0.81 6.59 17.24
C GLU A 191 2.25 6.07 17.26
N ARG A 192 2.83 5.89 16.08
CA ARG A 192 4.21 5.44 15.90
C ARG A 192 4.82 5.98 14.61
N PRO A 193 6.16 6.10 14.54
CA PRO A 193 6.86 6.46 13.31
C PRO A 193 6.57 5.52 12.14
N TRP A 194 6.69 6.04 10.92
CA TRP A 194 6.77 5.22 9.71
C TRP A 194 8.15 4.58 9.59
N SER A 195 8.20 3.28 9.25
CA SER A 195 9.47 2.63 8.95
C SER A 195 10.19 3.27 7.76
N LYS A 196 11.52 3.24 7.82
CA LYS A 196 12.38 3.76 6.76
C LYS A 196 12.09 3.09 5.41
N GLY A 197 11.89 3.92 4.39
CA GLY A 197 11.54 3.48 3.03
C GLY A 197 10.10 3.79 2.63
N PHE A 198 9.21 4.04 3.57
CA PHE A 198 7.81 4.36 3.26
C PHE A 198 7.69 5.74 2.63
N ILE A 199 8.44 6.72 3.13
CA ILE A 199 8.30 8.12 2.73
C ILE A 199 9.31 8.54 1.67
N TRP A 200 10.51 7.94 1.69
CA TRP A 200 11.58 8.21 0.72
C TRP A 200 12.35 6.94 0.38
N LEU A 201 12.79 6.84 -0.89
CA LEU A 201 13.66 5.76 -1.37
C LEU A 201 14.81 6.33 -2.19
N PRO A 202 16.02 5.75 -2.08
CA PRO A 202 17.13 6.11 -2.94
C PRO A 202 16.87 5.68 -4.39
N GLU A 203 17.48 6.40 -5.33
CA GLU A 203 17.49 5.96 -6.73
C GLU A 203 18.10 4.56 -6.84
N GLY A 204 17.45 3.68 -7.60
CA GLY A 204 17.90 2.30 -7.78
C GLY A 204 17.49 1.32 -6.66
N ALA A 205 16.72 1.75 -5.65
CA ALA A 205 16.09 0.83 -4.71
C ALA A 205 15.29 -0.25 -5.49
N PRO A 206 15.53 -1.55 -5.25
CA PRO A 206 14.85 -2.62 -5.99
C PRO A 206 13.32 -2.58 -5.84
N ARG A 207 12.63 -3.04 -6.87
CA ARG A 207 11.16 -3.02 -6.95
C ARG A 207 10.63 -4.37 -7.43
N ILE A 208 9.34 -4.59 -7.22
CA ILE A 208 8.59 -5.74 -7.69
C ILE A 208 7.79 -5.28 -8.93
N PRO A 209 7.64 -6.07 -10.02
CA PRO A 209 8.07 -7.45 -10.21
C PRO A 209 9.55 -7.57 -10.57
N ASN A 210 10.18 -8.65 -10.13
CA ASN A 210 11.54 -9.02 -10.48
C ASN A 210 11.58 -9.96 -11.68
N ARG A 211 12.63 -9.87 -12.50
CA ARG A 211 12.85 -10.79 -13.63
C ARG A 211 13.92 -11.82 -13.28
N LEU A 212 13.58 -13.09 -13.41
CA LEU A 212 14.51 -14.18 -13.15
C LEU A 212 14.83 -15.00 -14.42
N PRO A 213 16.11 -15.15 -14.78
CA PRO A 213 16.53 -16.03 -15.87
C PRO A 213 16.05 -17.48 -15.69
N PRO A 214 15.93 -18.26 -16.77
CA PRO A 214 15.73 -19.70 -16.64
C PRO A 214 16.83 -20.36 -15.80
N ASN A 215 16.46 -21.34 -14.98
CA ASN A 215 17.35 -22.10 -14.10
C ASN A 215 18.05 -21.30 -12.99
N SER A 216 17.62 -20.06 -12.69
CA SER A 216 18.10 -19.32 -11.52
C SER A 216 17.34 -19.71 -10.27
N ILE A 217 17.97 -19.59 -9.10
CA ILE A 217 17.26 -19.63 -7.83
C ILE A 217 16.25 -18.46 -7.76
N PRO A 218 15.07 -18.64 -7.14
CA PRO A 218 14.19 -17.54 -6.76
C PRO A 218 14.92 -16.52 -5.88
N ARG A 219 14.60 -15.24 -6.03
CA ARG A 219 15.23 -14.13 -5.28
C ARG A 219 14.19 -13.08 -4.91
N TYR A 220 14.49 -12.31 -3.86
CA TYR A 220 13.65 -11.23 -3.35
C TYR A 220 14.50 -9.96 -3.17
N PRO A 221 14.95 -9.33 -4.27
CA PRO A 221 15.92 -8.23 -4.23
C PRO A 221 15.50 -7.06 -3.34
N ASN A 222 14.20 -6.76 -3.24
CA ASN A 222 13.71 -5.73 -2.34
C ASN A 222 13.98 -6.06 -0.87
N ILE A 223 13.68 -7.30 -0.43
CA ILE A 223 13.91 -7.74 0.96
C ILE A 223 15.41 -7.85 1.25
N GLU A 224 16.18 -8.39 0.30
CA GLU A 224 17.63 -8.53 0.43
C GLU A 224 18.31 -7.15 0.53
N PHE A 225 17.87 -6.18 -0.26
CA PHE A 225 18.29 -4.79 -0.18
C PHE A 225 17.91 -4.19 1.17
N ALA A 226 16.65 -4.34 1.59
CA ALA A 226 16.15 -3.81 2.86
C ALA A 226 17.01 -4.25 4.04
N PHE A 227 17.27 -5.55 4.13
CA PHE A 227 18.13 -6.12 5.17
C PHE A 227 19.55 -5.53 5.13
N SER A 228 20.13 -5.36 3.94
CA SER A 228 21.51 -4.90 3.79
C SER A 228 21.71 -3.40 4.00
N GLN A 229 20.68 -2.60 3.73
CA GLN A 229 20.73 -1.12 3.76
C GLN A 229 19.97 -0.52 4.96
N GLY A 230 19.35 -1.37 5.78
CA GLY A 230 18.53 -0.93 6.91
C GLY A 230 17.31 -0.15 6.47
N PHE A 231 16.50 -0.73 5.57
CA PHE A 231 15.16 -0.25 5.23
C PHE A 231 14.12 -1.26 5.76
N ALA A 232 12.88 -0.83 5.88
CA ALA A 232 11.74 -1.70 6.21
C ALA A 232 11.67 -2.88 5.24
N LYS A 233 11.35 -4.09 5.71
CA LYS A 233 11.25 -5.25 4.81
C LYS A 233 10.22 -5.05 3.71
N TYR A 234 9.16 -4.31 4.05
CA TYR A 234 7.99 -4.07 3.21
C TYR A 234 7.98 -2.72 2.48
N TYR A 235 9.12 -2.00 2.40
CA TYR A 235 9.16 -0.70 1.72
C TYR A 235 8.64 -0.76 0.27
N ALA A 236 8.82 -1.90 -0.41
CA ALA A 236 8.41 -2.08 -1.80
C ALA A 236 6.94 -2.49 -1.96
N ALA A 237 6.20 -2.68 -0.86
CA ALA A 237 4.80 -3.11 -0.84
C ALA A 237 3.84 -2.05 -0.31
N ALA A 238 4.32 -0.97 0.32
CA ALA A 238 3.50 0.14 0.80
C ALA A 238 4.31 1.44 0.90
N GLY A 239 3.61 2.56 1.07
CA GLY A 239 4.22 3.85 1.38
C GLY A 239 4.24 4.85 0.21
N TRP A 240 4.26 6.12 0.59
CA TRP A 240 4.29 7.30 -0.28
C TRP A 240 5.32 7.18 -1.42
N ALA A 241 6.58 6.87 -1.08
CA ALA A 241 7.67 6.79 -2.04
C ALA A 241 7.44 5.73 -3.11
N THR A 242 6.82 4.63 -2.70
CA THR A 242 6.61 3.45 -3.54
C THR A 242 5.45 3.68 -4.49
N TYR A 243 4.35 4.32 -4.07
CA TYR A 243 3.15 4.43 -4.91
C TYR A 243 2.74 5.87 -5.18
N GLU A 244 2.06 6.51 -4.24
CA GLU A 244 1.30 7.75 -4.44
C GLU A 244 2.18 8.90 -4.93
N ARG A 245 3.42 9.01 -4.42
CA ARG A 245 4.36 10.04 -4.86
C ARG A 245 4.62 10.00 -6.36
N ASN A 246 4.69 8.80 -6.96
CA ASN A 246 4.94 8.65 -8.40
C ASN A 246 3.76 9.18 -9.21
N PHE A 247 2.53 8.88 -8.78
CA PHE A 247 1.33 9.45 -9.39
C PHE A 247 1.26 10.96 -9.20
N VAL A 248 1.50 11.47 -7.99
CA VAL A 248 1.45 12.92 -7.67
C VAL A 248 2.45 13.69 -8.53
N CYS A 249 3.69 13.22 -8.64
CA CYS A 249 4.71 13.83 -9.49
C CYS A 249 4.27 13.85 -10.96
N TRP A 250 3.76 12.73 -11.46
CA TRP A 250 3.29 12.62 -12.84
C TRP A 250 2.11 13.57 -13.10
N ALA A 251 1.06 13.50 -12.27
CA ALA A 251 -0.16 14.27 -12.43
C ALA A 251 0.11 15.79 -12.41
N GLN A 252 0.97 16.26 -11.50
CA GLN A 252 1.39 17.66 -11.45
C GLN A 252 2.15 18.09 -12.72
N GLN A 253 3.02 17.22 -13.28
CA GLN A 253 3.72 17.51 -14.54
C GLN A 253 2.78 17.54 -15.75
N GLN A 254 1.66 16.82 -15.69
CA GLN A 254 0.59 16.84 -16.69
C GLN A 254 -0.40 18.01 -16.50
N GLY A 255 -0.23 18.83 -15.45
CA GLY A 255 -1.14 19.93 -15.13
C GLY A 255 -2.51 19.47 -14.62
N ILE A 256 -2.58 18.27 -14.03
CA ILE A 256 -3.80 17.72 -13.45
C ILE A 256 -3.94 18.22 -12.02
N GLU A 257 -5.07 18.86 -11.73
CA GLU A 257 -5.42 19.32 -10.39
C GLU A 257 -6.20 18.25 -9.63
N PHE A 258 -5.81 18.03 -8.37
CA PHE A 258 -6.45 17.09 -7.47
C PHE A 258 -6.20 17.51 -6.01
N ASP A 259 -7.15 17.17 -5.14
CA ASP A 259 -6.97 17.24 -3.69
C ASP A 259 -6.51 15.88 -3.15
N VAL A 260 -6.02 15.84 -1.91
CA VAL A 260 -5.49 14.63 -1.26
C VAL A 260 -6.20 14.41 0.08
N ILE A 261 -6.61 13.17 0.32
CA ILE A 261 -7.21 12.71 1.58
C ILE A 261 -6.60 11.37 2.01
N SER A 262 -6.67 11.07 3.31
CA SER A 262 -6.37 9.74 3.83
C SER A 262 -7.59 8.82 3.77
N GLN A 263 -7.39 7.50 3.86
CA GLN A 263 -8.51 6.57 4.07
C GLN A 263 -9.23 6.85 5.40
N TYR A 264 -8.55 7.36 6.42
CA TYR A 264 -9.16 7.69 7.72
C TYR A 264 -10.14 8.85 7.61
N ASP A 265 -9.87 9.82 6.73
CA ASP A 265 -10.82 10.89 6.43
C ASP A 265 -12.10 10.31 5.81
N LEU A 266 -11.93 9.39 4.85
CA LEU A 266 -13.04 8.70 4.20
C LEU A 266 -13.83 7.82 5.18
N HIS A 267 -13.19 7.26 6.20
CA HIS A 267 -13.89 6.57 7.29
C HIS A 267 -14.77 7.53 8.10
N ASN A 268 -14.26 8.72 8.41
CA ASN A 268 -14.88 9.64 9.36
C ASN A 268 -16.02 10.49 8.79
N ASP A 269 -15.95 10.86 7.51
CA ASP A 269 -16.94 11.76 6.90
C ASP A 269 -17.63 11.10 5.68
N PRO A 270 -18.91 10.69 5.82
CA PRO A 270 -19.67 10.08 4.73
C PRO A 270 -19.97 11.04 3.57
N ASN A 271 -19.77 12.35 3.75
CA ASN A 271 -19.97 13.35 2.71
C ASN A 271 -18.65 13.86 2.12
N LEU A 272 -17.50 13.37 2.58
CA LEU A 272 -16.18 13.87 2.18
C LEU A 272 -16.00 13.91 0.67
N LEU A 273 -16.51 12.89 -0.04
CA LEU A 273 -16.36 12.76 -1.48
C LEU A 273 -17.36 13.60 -2.30
N THR A 274 -18.42 14.12 -1.67
CA THR A 274 -19.52 14.85 -2.34
C THR A 274 -19.07 15.99 -3.26
N PRO A 275 -18.04 16.80 -2.91
CA PRO A 275 -17.60 17.91 -3.75
C PRO A 275 -16.84 17.47 -5.03
N TYR A 276 -16.42 16.21 -5.12
CA TYR A 276 -15.55 15.72 -6.20
C TYR A 276 -16.36 15.02 -7.28
N GLN A 277 -15.80 14.95 -8.49
CA GLN A 277 -16.37 14.20 -9.59
C GLN A 277 -15.77 12.80 -9.70
N CYS A 278 -14.51 12.64 -9.29
CA CYS A 278 -13.81 11.37 -9.32
C CYS A 278 -12.91 11.17 -8.10
N ALA A 279 -13.03 10.00 -7.48
CA ALA A 279 -12.04 9.48 -6.57
C ALA A 279 -10.94 8.74 -7.35
N VAL A 280 -9.70 8.91 -6.93
CA VAL A 280 -8.52 8.28 -7.53
C VAL A 280 -7.80 7.47 -6.46
N ILE A 281 -7.45 6.23 -6.78
CA ILE A 281 -6.66 5.33 -5.94
C ILE A 281 -5.51 4.80 -6.79
N VAL A 282 -4.30 4.71 -6.25
CA VAL A 282 -3.12 4.23 -6.99
C VAL A 282 -2.29 3.27 -6.15
N GLY A 283 -1.62 2.33 -6.81
CA GLY A 283 -0.69 1.43 -6.13
C GLY A 283 -1.40 0.36 -5.33
N HIS A 284 -1.25 0.37 -4.00
CA HIS A 284 -1.65 -0.75 -3.16
C HIS A 284 -2.65 -0.34 -2.08
N ASP A 285 -3.94 -0.67 -2.28
CA ASP A 285 -5.07 -0.33 -1.41
C ASP A 285 -5.73 -1.58 -0.80
N GLU A 286 -4.93 -2.42 -0.16
CA GLU A 286 -5.36 -3.72 0.35
C GLU A 286 -6.30 -3.69 1.55
N TYR A 287 -6.15 -2.71 2.45
CA TYR A 287 -6.86 -2.66 3.74
C TYR A 287 -7.92 -1.57 3.75
N TRP A 288 -9.17 -1.94 4.04
CA TRP A 288 -10.31 -1.04 4.05
C TRP A 288 -11.27 -1.33 5.20
N SER A 289 -11.76 -0.28 5.87
CA SER A 289 -12.89 -0.46 6.79
C SER A 289 -14.19 -0.55 5.99
N ARG A 290 -15.23 -1.12 6.60
CA ARG A 290 -16.56 -1.15 6.00
C ARG A 290 -17.08 0.26 5.73
N ASP A 291 -16.93 1.20 6.66
CA ASP A 291 -17.40 2.58 6.47
C ASP A 291 -16.68 3.31 5.32
N MET A 292 -15.36 3.11 5.16
CA MET A 292 -14.63 3.67 4.02
C MET A 292 -15.23 3.18 2.69
N ARG A 293 -15.55 1.88 2.64
CA ARG A 293 -16.07 1.23 1.45
C ARG A 293 -17.51 1.63 1.17
N ASP A 294 -18.36 1.69 2.20
CA ASP A 294 -19.74 2.15 2.10
C ASP A 294 -19.79 3.61 1.62
N ASN A 295 -18.88 4.47 2.10
CA ASN A 295 -18.80 5.87 1.66
C ASN A 295 -18.38 6.00 0.19
N LEU A 296 -17.44 5.17 -0.27
CA LEU A 296 -17.06 5.10 -1.68
C LEU A 296 -18.21 4.58 -2.55
N ASP A 297 -18.87 3.50 -2.14
CA ASP A 297 -20.04 2.94 -2.83
C ASP A 297 -21.16 4.00 -2.95
N ASN A 298 -21.49 4.69 -1.86
CA ASN A 298 -22.49 5.76 -1.83
C ASN A 298 -22.15 6.93 -2.75
N PHE A 299 -20.87 7.28 -2.84
CA PHE A 299 -20.38 8.32 -3.75
C PHE A 299 -20.60 7.92 -5.22
N ILE A 300 -20.19 6.70 -5.58
CA ILE A 300 -20.34 6.17 -6.94
C ILE A 300 -21.82 6.02 -7.30
N ASP A 301 -22.63 5.48 -6.39
CA ASP A 301 -24.06 5.27 -6.60
C ASP A 301 -24.81 6.58 -6.90
N LYS A 302 -24.33 7.71 -6.36
CA LYS A 302 -24.86 9.07 -6.59
C LYS A 302 -24.30 9.77 -7.84
N GLY A 303 -23.42 9.13 -8.60
CA GLY A 303 -22.88 9.69 -9.85
C GLY A 303 -21.41 10.07 -9.80
N GLY A 304 -20.73 9.87 -8.66
CA GLY A 304 -19.28 9.96 -8.58
C GLY A 304 -18.61 8.87 -9.41
N ASN A 305 -17.38 9.12 -9.86
CA ASN A 305 -16.60 8.15 -10.61
C ASN A 305 -15.41 7.63 -9.79
N LEU A 306 -14.94 6.42 -10.10
CA LEU A 306 -13.73 5.87 -9.51
C LEU A 306 -12.70 5.50 -10.58
N ALA A 307 -11.54 6.15 -10.55
CA ALA A 307 -10.35 5.77 -11.31
C ALA A 307 -9.36 5.06 -10.38
N ARG A 308 -9.36 3.73 -10.40
CA ARG A 308 -8.45 2.91 -9.60
C ARG A 308 -7.30 2.38 -10.45
N PHE A 309 -6.10 2.83 -10.16
CA PHE A 309 -4.83 2.39 -10.73
C PHE A 309 -4.00 1.62 -9.70
N GLY A 310 -4.65 0.70 -8.99
CA GLY A 310 -4.06 -0.13 -7.94
C GLY A 310 -4.48 -1.59 -8.03
N GLY A 311 -3.92 -2.43 -7.16
CA GLY A 311 -4.14 -3.88 -7.10
C GLY A 311 -4.34 -4.41 -5.67
N ASN A 312 -4.68 -5.69 -5.55
CA ASN A 312 -4.88 -6.45 -4.31
C ASN A 312 -5.95 -5.89 -3.36
N PHE A 313 -7.18 -5.70 -3.82
CA PHE A 313 -8.27 -5.32 -2.90
C PHE A 313 -8.74 -6.55 -2.10
N CYS A 314 -8.43 -6.63 -0.80
CA CYS A 314 -8.50 -7.89 -0.04
C CYS A 314 -9.10 -7.79 1.38
N TRP A 315 -8.54 -6.98 2.28
CA TRP A 315 -8.81 -7.12 3.71
C TRP A 315 -9.85 -6.12 4.24
N GLN A 316 -10.81 -6.64 4.98
CA GLN A 316 -11.64 -5.82 5.86
C GLN A 316 -10.90 -5.54 7.17
N ILE A 317 -10.85 -4.27 7.58
CA ILE A 317 -10.36 -3.82 8.88
C ILE A 317 -11.46 -3.20 9.73
N ARG A 318 -11.18 -3.07 11.02
CA ARG A 318 -11.89 -2.15 11.92
C ARG A 318 -10.94 -1.06 12.41
N LEU A 319 -11.49 0.13 12.59
CA LEU A 319 -10.82 1.21 13.30
C LEU A 319 -11.46 1.32 14.70
N GLU A 320 -10.64 1.19 15.73
CA GLU A 320 -11.05 1.14 17.12
C GLU A 320 -10.35 2.25 17.92
N ASP A 321 -10.82 2.49 19.15
CA ASP A 321 -10.28 3.52 20.05
C ASP A 321 -10.18 4.91 19.42
N GLY A 322 -11.24 5.35 18.72
CA GLY A 322 -11.26 6.66 18.07
C GLY A 322 -10.26 6.77 16.91
N ASN A 323 -10.10 5.69 16.14
CA ASN A 323 -9.17 5.53 15.02
C ASN A 323 -7.69 5.38 15.39
N GLN A 324 -7.35 5.30 16.68
CA GLN A 324 -5.97 5.11 17.11
C GLN A 324 -5.45 3.69 16.83
N LYS A 325 -6.37 2.72 16.69
CA LYS A 325 -6.03 1.32 16.43
C LYS A 325 -6.69 0.82 15.16
N GLN A 326 -5.90 0.20 14.29
CA GLN A 326 -6.35 -0.60 13.17
C GLN A 326 -6.32 -2.08 13.56
N VAL A 327 -7.46 -2.76 13.44
CA VAL A 327 -7.63 -4.16 13.80
C VAL A 327 -7.89 -5.02 12.56
N CYS A 328 -7.09 -6.08 12.40
CA CYS A 328 -7.26 -7.09 11.36
C CYS A 328 -6.71 -8.47 11.79
N TYR A 329 -7.60 -9.42 12.06
CA TYR A 329 -7.22 -10.78 12.44
C TYR A 329 -6.82 -11.68 11.25
N LYS A 330 -7.14 -11.27 10.01
CA LYS A 330 -6.76 -11.94 8.75
C LYS A 330 -7.02 -13.45 8.80
N TYR A 331 -5.97 -14.26 8.64
CA TYR A 331 -6.01 -15.72 8.64
C TYR A 331 -6.58 -16.34 9.93
N ARG A 332 -6.58 -15.60 11.03
CA ARG A 332 -7.05 -16.03 12.37
C ARG A 332 -8.47 -15.56 12.68
N ALA A 333 -9.10 -14.79 11.79
CA ALA A 333 -10.34 -14.07 12.11
C ALA A 333 -11.47 -15.00 12.56
N ARG A 334 -11.67 -16.15 11.89
CA ARG A 334 -12.75 -17.09 12.25
C ARG A 334 -12.57 -17.74 13.62
N ASP A 335 -11.35 -17.81 14.13
CA ASP A 335 -11.04 -18.47 15.39
C ASP A 335 -10.92 -17.47 16.55
N GLU A 336 -10.53 -16.23 16.26
CA GLU A 336 -10.06 -15.29 17.29
C GLU A 336 -10.68 -13.90 17.26
N ASP A 337 -11.29 -13.50 16.14
CA ASP A 337 -11.90 -12.17 16.06
C ASP A 337 -13.14 -12.11 16.97
N PRO A 338 -13.20 -11.20 17.97
CA PRO A 338 -14.27 -11.17 18.96
C PRO A 338 -15.67 -10.93 18.38
N VAL A 339 -15.79 -10.43 17.14
CA VAL A 339 -17.10 -10.26 16.47
C VAL A 339 -17.63 -11.57 15.88
N MET A 340 -16.81 -12.62 15.78
CA MET A 340 -17.23 -13.91 15.24
C MET A 340 -18.30 -14.55 16.12
N GLY A 341 -19.39 -15.02 15.50
CA GLY A 341 -20.53 -15.60 16.21
C GLY A 341 -21.44 -14.60 16.93
N THR A 342 -21.21 -13.29 16.77
CA THR A 342 -22.07 -12.21 17.28
C THR A 342 -22.99 -11.66 16.19
N ASP A 343 -23.88 -10.72 16.54
CA ASP A 343 -24.67 -9.95 15.58
C ASP A 343 -23.83 -9.00 14.71
N GLN A 344 -22.58 -8.75 15.10
CA GLN A 344 -21.61 -7.92 14.37
C GLN A 344 -20.69 -8.74 13.45
N GLN A 345 -20.98 -10.02 13.18
CA GLN A 345 -20.11 -10.88 12.38
C GLN A 345 -19.81 -10.35 10.96
N ALA A 346 -20.66 -9.50 10.37
CA ALA A 346 -20.35 -8.84 9.10
C ALA A 346 -19.15 -7.86 9.19
N GLN A 347 -18.76 -7.49 10.41
CA GLN A 347 -17.57 -6.70 10.73
C GLN A 347 -16.31 -7.56 10.94
N LEU A 348 -16.38 -8.88 10.67
CA LEU A 348 -15.24 -9.79 10.75
C LEU A 348 -14.07 -9.24 9.93
N THR A 349 -12.88 -9.20 10.53
CA THR A 349 -11.68 -8.68 9.87
C THR A 349 -10.94 -9.78 9.10
N SER A 350 -11.69 -10.41 8.20
CA SER A 350 -11.24 -11.40 7.22
C SER A 350 -11.15 -10.75 5.83
N ALA A 351 -10.90 -11.55 4.79
CA ALA A 351 -10.97 -11.08 3.41
C ALA A 351 -12.41 -10.68 3.05
N TRP A 352 -12.58 -9.73 2.13
CA TRP A 352 -13.89 -9.30 1.60
C TRP A 352 -14.66 -10.47 0.96
N GLU A 353 -13.94 -11.45 0.40
CA GLU A 353 -14.47 -12.67 -0.21
C GLU A 353 -14.91 -13.71 0.83
N ASP A 354 -14.71 -13.47 2.13
CA ASP A 354 -15.25 -14.35 3.16
C ASP A 354 -16.78 -14.26 3.19
N SER A 355 -17.44 -15.40 3.02
CA SER A 355 -18.90 -15.52 3.08
C SER A 355 -19.53 -14.97 4.37
N ILE A 356 -18.78 -14.86 5.47
CA ILE A 356 -19.25 -14.26 6.73
C ILE A 356 -19.31 -12.72 6.62
N VAL A 357 -18.32 -12.11 5.96
CA VAL A 357 -18.28 -10.69 5.64
C VAL A 357 -19.40 -10.32 4.66
N ASN A 358 -19.65 -11.23 3.70
CA ASN A 358 -20.74 -11.15 2.71
C ASN A 358 -20.77 -9.80 1.97
N TYR A 359 -19.60 -9.31 1.59
CA TYR A 359 -19.45 -8.07 0.83
C TYR A 359 -18.24 -8.24 -0.11
N PRO A 360 -18.36 -9.05 -1.18
CA PRO A 360 -17.22 -9.40 -2.04
C PRO A 360 -16.62 -8.16 -2.69
N GLY A 361 -15.29 -8.06 -2.78
CA GLY A 361 -14.59 -6.87 -3.25
C GLY A 361 -15.00 -6.42 -4.65
N ALA A 362 -15.26 -7.38 -5.53
CA ALA A 362 -15.68 -7.14 -6.90
C ALA A 362 -16.97 -6.31 -7.02
N SER A 363 -17.86 -6.34 -6.02
CA SER A 363 -19.09 -5.52 -6.05
C SER A 363 -18.82 -4.01 -5.97
N THR A 364 -17.68 -3.59 -5.41
CA THR A 364 -17.26 -2.18 -5.31
C THR A 364 -16.20 -1.83 -6.34
N MET A 365 -15.17 -2.68 -6.48
CA MET A 365 -14.01 -2.40 -7.33
C MET A 365 -14.11 -3.01 -8.72
N GLY A 366 -15.16 -3.81 -8.99
CA GLY A 366 -15.32 -4.61 -10.22
C GLY A 366 -14.46 -5.88 -10.23
N LEU A 367 -13.37 -5.90 -9.47
CA LEU A 367 -12.36 -6.95 -9.39
C LEU A 367 -11.94 -7.18 -7.92
N ASN A 368 -11.28 -8.31 -7.62
CA ASN A 368 -10.77 -8.66 -6.29
C ASN A 368 -9.41 -9.37 -6.34
N GLY A 369 -8.65 -9.30 -5.24
CA GLY A 369 -7.33 -9.92 -5.16
C GLY A 369 -7.39 -11.45 -5.30
N PHE A 370 -8.41 -12.10 -4.75
CA PHE A 370 -8.47 -13.57 -4.72
C PHE A 370 -8.74 -14.23 -6.07
N ALA A 371 -8.95 -13.46 -7.14
CA ALA A 371 -9.08 -13.93 -8.52
C ALA A 371 -7.83 -13.63 -9.37
N GLY A 372 -6.79 -13.05 -8.76
CA GLY A 372 -5.44 -12.94 -9.31
C GLY A 372 -4.57 -12.14 -8.35
N VAL A 373 -3.59 -12.76 -7.70
CA VAL A 373 -2.70 -12.06 -6.74
C VAL A 373 -1.31 -11.90 -7.34
N TYR A 374 -0.44 -12.89 -7.23
CA TYR A 374 1.00 -12.65 -7.39
C TYR A 374 1.51 -12.72 -8.83
N VAL A 375 2.35 -11.75 -9.16
CA VAL A 375 3.10 -11.69 -10.43
C VAL A 375 4.50 -11.16 -10.18
N GLY A 376 5.52 -11.98 -10.43
CA GLY A 376 6.93 -11.57 -10.43
C GLY A 376 7.52 -11.36 -9.02
N VAL A 377 6.98 -12.02 -8.00
CA VAL A 377 7.55 -12.08 -6.65
C VAL A 377 8.17 -13.46 -6.43
N GLY A 378 9.49 -13.53 -6.24
CA GLY A 378 10.17 -14.82 -6.08
C GLY A 378 9.92 -15.75 -7.27
N ALA A 379 9.34 -16.92 -7.02
CA ALA A 379 8.96 -17.91 -8.02
C ALA A 379 7.49 -17.82 -8.48
N THR A 380 6.74 -16.80 -8.05
CA THR A 380 5.42 -16.52 -8.62
C THR A 380 5.58 -15.87 -9.99
N MET A 381 5.27 -16.63 -11.04
CA MET A 381 5.40 -16.17 -12.44
C MET A 381 6.71 -15.40 -12.73
N PRO A 382 7.90 -16.01 -12.50
CA PRO A 382 9.20 -15.32 -12.49
C PRO A 382 9.66 -14.75 -13.84
N ARG A 383 8.90 -15.08 -14.90
CA ARG A 383 9.09 -14.70 -16.29
C ARG A 383 7.72 -14.30 -16.90
N SER A 384 6.90 -13.62 -16.11
CA SER A 384 5.58 -13.13 -16.53
C SER A 384 5.67 -12.21 -17.75
N GLN A 385 4.53 -11.96 -18.38
CA GLN A 385 4.46 -11.06 -19.53
C GLN A 385 4.65 -9.58 -19.18
N ARG A 386 4.57 -9.19 -17.89
CA ARG A 386 4.84 -7.83 -17.37
C ARG A 386 3.94 -6.70 -17.90
N GLY A 387 3.08 -6.97 -18.87
CA GLY A 387 2.07 -6.07 -19.41
C GLY A 387 0.72 -6.76 -19.57
N PHE A 388 -0.28 -6.02 -20.06
CA PHE A 388 -1.63 -6.55 -20.28
C PHE A 388 -1.84 -6.92 -21.75
N THR A 389 -2.50 -8.05 -22.01
CA THR A 389 -2.97 -8.40 -23.36
C THR A 389 -4.33 -7.76 -23.62
N VAL A 390 -4.46 -7.01 -24.71
CA VAL A 390 -5.67 -6.24 -25.06
C VAL A 390 -6.72 -7.12 -25.73
N TYR A 391 -7.98 -7.03 -25.28
CA TYR A 391 -9.12 -7.76 -25.87
C TYR A 391 -10.21 -6.86 -26.44
N ARG A 392 -10.37 -5.63 -25.92
CA ARG A 392 -11.39 -4.67 -26.37
C ARG A 392 -10.75 -3.32 -26.70
N SER A 393 -9.95 -3.28 -27.76
CA SER A 393 -9.15 -2.11 -28.17
C SER A 393 -9.98 -0.90 -28.62
N ASP A 394 -11.25 -1.10 -28.96
CA ASP A 394 -12.21 -0.05 -29.36
C ASP A 394 -12.83 0.71 -28.17
N HIS A 395 -12.55 0.27 -26.94
CA HIS A 395 -13.04 0.92 -25.74
C HIS A 395 -12.43 2.32 -25.55
N TRP A 396 -13.24 3.29 -25.07
CA TRP A 396 -12.84 4.71 -24.94
C TRP A 396 -11.55 4.92 -24.13
N ALA A 397 -11.27 4.04 -23.16
CA ALA A 397 -10.06 4.11 -22.35
C ALA A 397 -8.78 3.94 -23.18
N PHE A 398 -8.87 3.23 -24.31
CA PHE A 398 -7.78 2.98 -25.25
C PHE A 398 -7.78 3.92 -26.47
N GLU A 399 -8.61 4.98 -26.48
CA GLU A 399 -8.56 5.98 -27.55
C GLU A 399 -7.16 6.61 -27.66
N ASN A 400 -6.69 6.82 -28.90
CA ASN A 400 -5.38 7.40 -29.21
C ASN A 400 -4.16 6.60 -28.70
N THR A 401 -4.35 5.33 -28.33
CA THR A 401 -3.24 4.46 -27.92
C THR A 401 -2.61 3.69 -29.09
N ASP A 402 -3.30 3.60 -30.23
CA ASP A 402 -2.93 2.72 -31.36
C ASP A 402 -2.79 1.23 -30.96
N LEU A 403 -3.46 0.81 -29.88
CA LEU A 403 -3.53 -0.59 -29.47
C LEU A 403 -4.53 -1.37 -30.34
N TYR A 404 -4.16 -2.58 -30.73
CA TYR A 404 -4.99 -3.53 -31.44
C TYR A 404 -5.34 -4.73 -30.56
N PHE A 405 -6.34 -5.51 -30.97
CA PHE A 405 -6.64 -6.79 -30.35
C PHE A 405 -5.39 -7.70 -30.32
N GLY A 406 -5.06 -8.22 -29.13
CA GLY A 406 -3.93 -9.12 -28.90
C GLY A 406 -2.60 -8.43 -28.62
N ASP A 407 -2.51 -7.10 -28.76
CA ASP A 407 -1.31 -6.37 -28.37
C ASP A 407 -1.05 -6.50 -26.87
N ILE A 408 0.23 -6.45 -26.51
CA ILE A 408 0.69 -6.38 -25.13
C ILE A 408 1.23 -4.96 -24.92
N PHE A 409 0.87 -4.33 -23.81
CA PHE A 409 1.42 -3.03 -23.46
C PHE A 409 1.91 -2.95 -22.01
N GLY A 410 2.88 -2.06 -21.80
CA GLY A 410 3.49 -1.75 -20.50
C GLY A 410 4.47 -2.81 -19.99
N GLU A 411 4.82 -3.80 -20.81
CA GLU A 411 5.76 -4.89 -20.50
C GLU A 411 7.20 -4.44 -20.26
N ASP A 412 7.62 -3.37 -20.94
CA ASP A 412 8.95 -2.78 -20.77
C ASP A 412 9.05 -2.11 -19.40
N ALA A 413 8.07 -1.25 -19.08
CA ALA A 413 7.93 -0.60 -17.78
C ALA A 413 7.64 -1.59 -16.63
N GLY A 414 6.95 -2.69 -16.92
CA GLY A 414 6.57 -3.70 -15.94
C GLY A 414 5.33 -3.37 -15.14
N ILE A 415 4.30 -2.83 -15.80
CA ILE A 415 3.08 -2.34 -15.13
C ILE A 415 2.17 -3.43 -14.60
N TYR A 416 2.37 -4.68 -15.02
CA TYR A 416 1.61 -5.84 -14.57
C TYR A 416 2.48 -6.65 -13.60
N GLY A 417 2.32 -6.41 -12.30
CA GLY A 417 3.26 -6.97 -11.33
C GLY A 417 2.95 -6.68 -9.86
N PHE A 418 3.76 -7.32 -9.02
CA PHE A 418 3.55 -7.49 -7.59
C PHE A 418 2.24 -8.21 -7.30
N GLU A 419 1.15 -7.44 -7.26
CA GLU A 419 -0.18 -7.96 -7.09
C GLU A 419 -1.16 -7.28 -8.05
N VAL A 420 -2.15 -8.05 -8.47
CA VAL A 420 -3.18 -7.64 -9.44
C VAL A 420 -4.57 -7.91 -8.87
N ASP A 421 -5.64 -7.60 -9.60
CA ASP A 421 -7.01 -8.02 -9.24
C ASP A 421 -7.71 -8.62 -10.45
N GLY A 422 -8.60 -9.58 -10.20
CA GLY A 422 -9.35 -10.28 -11.23
C GLY A 422 -10.78 -10.57 -10.84
N VAL A 423 -11.46 -11.35 -11.67
CA VAL A 423 -12.72 -12.04 -11.38
C VAL A 423 -12.70 -13.42 -12.02
N ASP A 424 -13.62 -14.30 -11.63
CA ASP A 424 -13.90 -15.52 -12.38
C ASP A 424 -14.46 -15.18 -13.77
N PHE A 425 -13.97 -15.85 -14.81
CA PHE A 425 -14.24 -15.48 -16.20
C PHE A 425 -14.26 -16.68 -17.14
N THR A 426 -14.87 -16.49 -18.31
CA THR A 426 -14.87 -17.45 -19.42
C THR A 426 -14.62 -16.76 -20.75
N PHE A 427 -14.24 -17.52 -21.77
CA PHE A 427 -14.09 -17.03 -23.14
C PHE A 427 -15.32 -17.41 -23.98
N THR A 428 -15.88 -16.41 -24.66
CA THR A 428 -16.91 -16.61 -25.70
C THR A 428 -16.46 -15.86 -26.95
N ASP A 429 -16.44 -16.56 -28.08
CA ASP A 429 -16.04 -16.00 -29.39
C ASP A 429 -14.70 -15.24 -29.38
N GLY A 430 -13.75 -15.67 -28.55
CA GLY A 430 -12.41 -15.09 -28.46
C GLY A 430 -12.27 -13.89 -27.51
N LEU A 431 -13.34 -13.51 -26.79
CA LEU A 431 -13.32 -12.43 -25.80
C LEU A 431 -13.57 -12.94 -24.38
N PRO A 432 -12.94 -12.33 -23.35
CA PRO A 432 -13.18 -12.68 -21.95
C PRO A 432 -14.46 -12.02 -21.43
N TYR A 433 -15.23 -12.75 -20.63
CA TYR A 433 -16.43 -12.29 -19.95
C TYR A 433 -16.44 -12.77 -18.50
N PRO A 434 -16.83 -11.91 -17.54
CA PRO A 434 -17.02 -12.35 -16.16
C PRO A 434 -18.10 -13.43 -16.06
N THR A 435 -17.95 -14.36 -15.12
CA THR A 435 -19.02 -15.33 -14.81
C THR A 435 -20.03 -14.78 -13.80
N HIS A 436 -19.67 -13.67 -13.12
CA HIS A 436 -20.44 -13.04 -12.03
C HIS A 436 -20.57 -13.87 -10.76
N SER A 437 -19.88 -15.03 -10.68
CA SER A 437 -19.99 -15.96 -9.56
C SER A 437 -19.39 -15.43 -8.25
N ASP A 438 -18.54 -14.41 -8.34
CA ASP A 438 -17.77 -13.79 -7.26
C ASP A 438 -18.23 -12.37 -6.91
N GLY A 439 -19.43 -11.96 -7.39
CA GLY A 439 -20.01 -10.65 -7.12
C GLY A 439 -19.60 -9.56 -8.11
N ALA A 440 -18.93 -9.92 -9.20
CA ALA A 440 -18.66 -9.01 -10.32
C ALA A 440 -19.96 -8.40 -10.88
N PRO A 441 -20.06 -7.06 -11.03
CA PRO A 441 -21.26 -6.41 -11.54
C PRO A 441 -21.67 -6.88 -12.94
N ASP A 442 -22.98 -6.95 -13.21
CA ASP A 442 -23.52 -7.38 -14.51
C ASP A 442 -23.01 -6.54 -15.69
N SER A 443 -22.65 -5.27 -15.44
CA SER A 443 -22.14 -4.34 -16.46
C SER A 443 -20.61 -4.40 -16.66
N LEU A 444 -19.91 -5.32 -15.99
CA LEU A 444 -18.45 -5.42 -16.05
C LEU A 444 -17.94 -5.85 -17.42
N ASN A 445 -17.04 -5.04 -17.98
CA ASN A 445 -16.33 -5.27 -19.22
C ASN A 445 -14.84 -5.45 -18.97
N ILE A 446 -14.30 -6.63 -19.30
CA ILE A 446 -12.86 -6.94 -19.20
C ILE A 446 -12.16 -6.39 -20.45
N LEU A 447 -11.30 -5.39 -20.32
CA LEU A 447 -10.68 -4.71 -21.46
C LEU A 447 -9.36 -5.34 -21.89
N ALA A 448 -8.54 -5.71 -20.91
CA ALA A 448 -7.24 -6.33 -21.09
C ALA A 448 -6.95 -7.25 -19.89
N MET A 449 -6.14 -8.28 -20.05
CA MET A 449 -5.83 -9.20 -18.95
C MET A 449 -4.53 -9.98 -19.16
N ALA A 450 -4.05 -10.59 -18.09
CA ALA A 450 -2.90 -11.49 -18.10
C ALA A 450 -3.03 -12.54 -16.98
N PRO A 451 -2.36 -13.70 -17.05
CA PRO A 451 -2.42 -14.69 -15.98
C PRO A 451 -1.79 -14.20 -14.66
N ALA A 452 -2.23 -14.76 -13.53
CA ALA A 452 -1.71 -14.56 -12.18
C ALA A 452 -1.72 -15.90 -11.41
N THR A 453 -1.00 -15.97 -10.28
CA THR A 453 -0.98 -17.17 -9.41
C THR A 453 -1.08 -16.80 -7.94
N LEU A 454 -1.71 -17.66 -7.15
CA LEU A 454 -1.74 -17.58 -5.68
C LEU A 454 -0.69 -18.49 -5.03
N VAL A 455 0.07 -19.24 -5.83
CA VAL A 455 1.08 -20.20 -5.35
C VAL A 455 2.44 -19.87 -5.95
N GLU A 456 3.44 -19.88 -5.08
CA GLU A 456 4.85 -19.91 -5.41
C GLU A 456 5.34 -21.35 -5.58
N GLU A 457 5.63 -21.76 -6.81
CA GLU A 457 6.01 -23.15 -7.11
C GLU A 457 7.49 -23.44 -6.80
N ASP A 458 7.75 -24.58 -6.15
CA ASP A 458 9.11 -25.11 -5.99
C ASP A 458 9.51 -25.99 -7.18
N HIS A 459 10.51 -25.56 -7.94
CA HIS A 459 11.09 -26.32 -9.07
C HIS A 459 12.35 -27.10 -8.66
N GLY A 460 12.64 -27.22 -7.36
CA GLY A 460 13.74 -28.01 -6.81
C GLY A 460 15.12 -27.40 -7.08
N HIS A 461 15.20 -26.09 -7.30
CA HIS A 461 16.47 -25.41 -7.53
C HIS A 461 17.35 -25.49 -6.28
N ARG A 462 18.58 -25.99 -6.43
CA ARG A 462 19.52 -26.15 -5.31
C ARG A 462 19.78 -24.79 -4.64
N GLY A 463 19.46 -24.71 -3.34
CA GLY A 463 19.65 -23.49 -2.54
C GLY A 463 18.49 -22.48 -2.66
N ALA A 464 17.40 -22.84 -3.32
CA ALA A 464 16.18 -22.04 -3.29
C ALA A 464 15.56 -22.02 -1.89
N GLN A 465 14.99 -20.88 -1.55
CA GLN A 465 14.15 -20.70 -0.38
C GLN A 465 12.94 -19.89 -0.83
N LEU A 466 11.76 -20.47 -0.65
CA LEU A 466 10.50 -19.84 -1.01
C LEU A 466 10.01 -18.99 0.17
N TYR A 467 9.44 -17.83 -0.15
CA TYR A 467 8.97 -16.86 0.83
C TYR A 467 7.45 -16.88 0.95
N LEU A 468 6.73 -16.94 -0.19
CA LEU A 468 5.27 -16.90 -0.21
C LEU A 468 4.66 -18.31 -0.05
N GLY A 469 5.21 -19.31 -0.74
CA GLY A 469 4.68 -20.68 -0.71
C GLY A 469 3.23 -20.79 -1.23
N ASP A 470 2.36 -21.46 -0.48
CA ASP A 470 0.96 -21.73 -0.83
C ASP A 470 -0.06 -21.28 0.25
N ALA A 471 0.39 -20.54 1.27
CA ALA A 471 -0.44 -20.15 2.41
C ALA A 471 -1.68 -19.35 2.00
N ASP A 472 -1.53 -18.39 1.07
CA ASP A 472 -2.65 -17.58 0.59
C ASP A 472 -3.63 -18.38 -0.27
N ALA A 473 -3.14 -19.35 -1.06
CA ALA A 473 -4.01 -20.26 -1.80
C ALA A 473 -4.82 -21.17 -0.86
N ILE A 474 -4.20 -21.66 0.21
CA ILE A 474 -4.87 -22.43 1.26
C ILE A 474 -5.95 -21.57 1.93
N PHE A 475 -5.64 -20.33 2.29
CA PHE A 475 -6.60 -19.40 2.89
C PHE A 475 -7.76 -19.09 1.93
N ALA A 476 -7.46 -18.73 0.67
CA ALA A 476 -8.46 -18.46 -0.36
C ALA A 476 -9.40 -19.66 -0.57
N ALA A 477 -8.86 -20.88 -0.61
CA ALA A 477 -9.66 -22.10 -0.71
C ALA A 477 -10.56 -22.29 0.52
N SER A 478 -10.05 -21.99 1.71
CA SER A 478 -10.82 -22.10 2.97
C SER A 478 -12.01 -21.15 2.99
N VAL A 479 -11.86 -19.91 2.51
CA VAL A 479 -12.95 -18.93 2.53
C VAL A 479 -13.91 -19.09 1.36
N LYS A 480 -13.42 -19.38 0.15
CA LYS A 480 -14.26 -19.53 -1.06
C LYS A 480 -14.95 -20.90 -1.15
N HIS A 481 -14.35 -21.94 -0.59
CA HIS A 481 -14.82 -23.32 -0.75
C HIS A 481 -15.03 -24.07 0.56
N GLY A 482 -14.75 -23.45 1.72
CA GLY A 482 -14.89 -24.11 3.03
C GLY A 482 -13.95 -25.30 3.20
N SER A 483 -12.86 -25.37 2.43
CA SER A 483 -11.96 -26.52 2.39
C SER A 483 -10.52 -26.11 2.11
N VAL A 484 -9.57 -26.75 2.79
CA VAL A 484 -8.12 -26.63 2.56
C VAL A 484 -7.54 -27.85 1.83
N SER A 485 -8.41 -28.67 1.21
CA SER A 485 -7.96 -29.83 0.43
C SER A 485 -7.16 -29.40 -0.79
N THR A 486 -6.27 -30.27 -1.28
CA THR A 486 -5.53 -30.03 -2.51
C THR A 486 -6.46 -29.74 -3.71
N GLU A 487 -7.63 -30.39 -3.77
CA GLU A 487 -8.62 -30.10 -4.80
C GLU A 487 -9.15 -28.66 -4.71
N ALA A 488 -9.46 -28.19 -3.50
CA ALA A 488 -9.94 -26.82 -3.28
C ALA A 488 -8.84 -25.79 -3.57
N VAL A 489 -7.59 -26.04 -3.15
CA VAL A 489 -6.43 -25.19 -3.46
C VAL A 489 -6.20 -25.10 -4.97
N ASN A 490 -6.31 -26.22 -5.70
CA ASN A 490 -6.18 -26.22 -7.16
C ASN A 490 -7.25 -25.39 -7.88
N LYS A 491 -8.42 -25.16 -7.28
CA LYS A 491 -9.48 -24.32 -7.85
C LYS A 491 -9.17 -22.82 -7.76
N VAL A 492 -8.35 -22.41 -6.79
CA VAL A 492 -7.99 -20.99 -6.57
C VAL A 492 -6.55 -20.68 -6.96
N LYS A 493 -5.71 -21.69 -7.21
CA LYS A 493 -4.28 -21.54 -7.50
C LYS A 493 -3.99 -20.56 -8.65
N TYR A 494 -4.82 -20.59 -9.69
CA TYR A 494 -4.62 -19.80 -10.90
C TYR A 494 -5.70 -18.74 -11.05
N GLY A 495 -5.29 -17.56 -11.51
CA GLY A 495 -6.17 -16.44 -11.74
C GLY A 495 -5.67 -15.57 -12.90
N ALA A 496 -6.21 -14.36 -12.99
CA ALA A 496 -5.78 -13.38 -13.97
C ALA A 496 -6.02 -11.97 -13.44
N GLY A 497 -5.03 -11.09 -13.62
CA GLY A 497 -5.21 -9.66 -13.42
C GLY A 497 -5.86 -9.03 -14.65
N MET A 498 -6.75 -8.05 -14.45
CA MET A 498 -7.62 -7.52 -15.51
C MET A 498 -7.75 -6.00 -15.47
N ILE A 499 -7.70 -5.33 -16.62
CA ILE A 499 -8.26 -3.97 -16.73
C ILE A 499 -9.75 -4.11 -16.98
N ALA A 500 -10.58 -3.47 -16.18
CA ALA A 500 -12.03 -3.57 -16.33
C ALA A 500 -12.75 -2.23 -16.11
N THR A 501 -13.95 -2.13 -16.69
CA THR A 501 -14.88 -1.02 -16.45
C THR A 501 -16.29 -1.51 -16.22
N PHE A 502 -17.06 -0.76 -15.43
CA PHE A 502 -18.48 -1.04 -15.21
C PHE A 502 -19.22 0.21 -14.73
N THR A 503 -20.54 0.13 -14.73
CA THR A 503 -21.42 1.15 -14.15
C THR A 503 -21.93 0.69 -12.80
N ARG A 504 -21.98 1.61 -11.84
CA ARG A 504 -22.56 1.37 -10.52
C ARG A 504 -23.42 2.57 -10.12
N GLY A 505 -24.70 2.31 -9.83
CA GLY A 505 -25.70 3.36 -9.65
C GLY A 505 -25.68 4.35 -10.82
N ALA A 506 -25.45 5.63 -10.54
CA ALA A 506 -25.30 6.66 -11.56
C ALA A 506 -23.84 6.92 -12.00
N GLY A 507 -22.85 6.28 -11.36
CA GLY A 507 -21.43 6.47 -11.58
C GLY A 507 -20.76 5.41 -12.45
N GLN A 508 -19.47 5.62 -12.73
CA GLN A 508 -18.62 4.71 -13.49
C GLN A 508 -17.35 4.36 -12.71
N VAL A 509 -16.86 3.13 -12.92
CA VAL A 509 -15.61 2.66 -12.35
C VAL A 509 -14.69 2.19 -13.46
N PHE A 510 -13.44 2.65 -13.42
CA PHE A 510 -12.32 2.11 -14.19
C PHE A 510 -11.31 1.53 -13.21
N ASN A 511 -10.94 0.27 -13.39
CA ASN A 511 -9.96 -0.41 -12.57
C ASN A 511 -8.85 -1.00 -13.45
N ALA A 512 -7.61 -0.53 -13.25
CA ALA A 512 -6.43 -1.04 -13.93
C ALA A 512 -5.85 -2.32 -13.26
N ALA A 513 -6.23 -2.59 -12.01
CA ALA A 513 -5.95 -3.82 -11.28
C ALA A 513 -4.48 -4.24 -11.23
N SER A 514 -3.57 -3.31 -10.98
CA SER A 514 -2.18 -3.66 -10.66
C SER A 514 -1.54 -2.63 -9.75
N CYS A 515 -0.81 -3.12 -8.75
CA CYS A 515 -0.01 -2.28 -7.87
C CYS A 515 1.06 -1.48 -8.66
N GLU A 516 1.50 -2.00 -9.78
CA GLU A 516 2.65 -1.47 -10.52
C GLU A 516 2.28 -0.55 -11.69
N TRP A 517 1.00 -0.19 -11.84
CA TRP A 517 0.55 0.77 -12.85
C TRP A 517 1.34 2.10 -12.77
N VAL A 518 1.59 2.59 -11.55
CA VAL A 518 2.33 3.84 -11.29
C VAL A 518 3.76 3.83 -11.85
N VAL A 519 4.35 2.66 -12.09
CA VAL A 519 5.71 2.56 -12.68
C VAL A 519 5.69 2.94 -14.15
N GLY A 520 4.60 2.63 -14.87
CA GLY A 520 4.41 3.11 -16.24
C GLY A 520 4.35 4.64 -16.29
N LEU A 521 3.65 5.27 -15.35
CA LEU A 521 3.60 6.74 -15.23
C LEU A 521 4.99 7.32 -14.92
N LYS A 522 5.73 6.71 -13.98
CA LYS A 522 7.11 7.11 -13.66
C LYS A 522 8.05 6.98 -14.86
N ALA A 523 7.90 5.91 -15.63
CA ALA A 523 8.70 5.61 -16.82
C ALA A 523 8.27 6.42 -18.05
N LYS A 524 7.16 7.16 -17.98
CA LYS A 524 6.53 7.85 -19.13
C LYS A 524 6.20 6.86 -20.26
N ASP A 525 5.66 5.71 -19.88
CA ASP A 525 5.16 4.72 -20.81
C ASP A 525 3.95 5.29 -21.57
N PHE A 526 4.07 5.34 -22.90
CA PHE A 526 3.10 6.00 -23.77
C PHE A 526 1.66 5.49 -23.57
N HIS A 527 1.47 4.17 -23.53
CA HIS A 527 0.15 3.58 -23.37
C HIS A 527 -0.42 3.85 -21.98
N THR A 528 0.38 3.61 -20.93
CA THR A 528 -0.02 3.85 -19.55
C THR A 528 -0.44 5.31 -19.34
N GLU A 529 0.37 6.28 -19.77
CA GLU A 529 0.05 7.71 -19.64
C GLU A 529 -1.23 8.07 -20.41
N THR A 530 -1.36 7.60 -21.65
CA THR A 530 -2.51 7.90 -22.51
C THR A 530 -3.81 7.35 -21.91
N ILE A 531 -3.79 6.11 -21.42
CA ILE A 531 -4.95 5.48 -20.79
C ILE A 531 -5.33 6.21 -19.50
N THR A 532 -4.36 6.51 -18.62
CA THR A 532 -4.63 7.27 -17.40
C THR A 532 -5.21 8.64 -17.72
N LEU A 533 -4.69 9.35 -18.72
CA LEU A 533 -5.24 10.65 -19.15
C LEU A 533 -6.66 10.53 -19.70
N ASN A 534 -6.96 9.51 -20.50
CA ASN A 534 -8.30 9.26 -21.02
C ASN A 534 -9.31 9.07 -19.88
N VAL A 535 -8.95 8.25 -18.88
CA VAL A 535 -9.79 7.97 -17.70
C VAL A 535 -10.00 9.22 -16.86
N LEU A 536 -8.92 9.90 -16.46
CA LEU A 536 -9.02 11.07 -15.59
C LEU A 536 -9.79 12.22 -16.26
N ARG A 537 -9.55 12.49 -17.54
CA ARG A 537 -10.28 13.54 -18.28
C ARG A 537 -11.76 13.22 -18.40
N ARG A 538 -12.11 11.95 -18.67
CA ARG A 538 -13.50 11.54 -18.78
C ARG A 538 -14.24 11.64 -17.44
N PHE A 539 -13.57 11.31 -16.34
CA PHE A 539 -14.20 11.27 -15.01
C PHE A 539 -14.16 12.61 -14.27
N ALA A 540 -13.33 13.56 -14.71
CA ALA A 540 -13.28 14.92 -14.18
C ALA A 540 -14.39 15.86 -14.68
N GLY A 541 -15.20 15.44 -15.67
CA GLY A 541 -16.31 16.21 -16.24
C GLY A 541 -15.95 17.04 -17.46
#